data_AF-A0A953AZA0-F1
#
_entry.id   AF-A0A953AZA0-F1
#
_cell.length_a   1.000
_cell.length_b   1.000
_cell.length_c   1.000
_cell.angle_alpha   90.00
_cell.angle_beta   90.00
_cell.angle_gamma   90.00
#
_symmetry.space_group_name_H-M   'P 1'
#
loop_
_entity.id
_entity.type
_entity.pdbx_description
1 polymer ?
#
loop_
_entity_poly.entity_id
_entity_poly.type
_entity_poly.pdbx_seq_one_letter_code
_entity_poly.pdbx_strand_id
1 'polypeptide(L)'
;MENTGCHEDWKSCFSEIAPGLLLFARQWVRSAADAEDIVQEAFVKFWRRNHDIKNRALLYAAVRSLALDFVRRDSRRARREAGARAEADEFVEPHFEFDDEAQLALAQAVD
;
A
#
# COMPACT_ATOMS: atom_id res chain seq x y z
N MET A 1 14.95 0.86 -34.61
CA MET A 1 15.59 2.15 -34.32
C MET A 1 15.79 2.23 -32.82
N GLU A 2 17.03 2.10 -32.39
CA GLU A 2 17.45 2.08 -31.00
C GLU A 2 17.27 3.45 -30.36
N ASN A 3 16.46 3.52 -29.31
CA ASN A 3 16.31 4.71 -28.48
C ASN A 3 17.16 4.57 -27.21
N THR A 4 18.47 4.41 -27.37
CA THR A 4 19.43 4.27 -26.26
C THR A 4 20.00 5.61 -25.80
N GLY A 5 19.65 6.72 -26.47
CA GLY A 5 20.13 8.07 -26.12
C GLY A 5 19.45 8.74 -24.92
N CYS A 6 18.38 8.18 -24.35
CA CYS A 6 17.63 8.81 -23.25
C CYS A 6 17.98 8.27 -21.86
N HIS A 7 18.85 7.25 -21.77
CA HIS A 7 19.06 6.53 -20.51
C HIS A 7 19.99 7.25 -19.51
N GLU A 8 20.86 8.15 -19.98
CA GLU A 8 21.72 8.98 -19.11
C GLU A 8 21.00 10.24 -18.60
N ASP A 9 20.11 10.82 -19.42
CA ASP A 9 19.37 12.04 -19.06
C ASP A 9 18.30 11.82 -17.98
N TRP A 10 17.61 10.67 -17.99
CA TRP A 10 16.51 10.45 -17.05
C TRP A 10 17.00 10.32 -15.60
N LYS A 11 18.17 9.69 -15.36
CA LYS A 11 18.71 9.53 -14.00
C LYS A 11 19.04 10.88 -13.39
N SER A 12 19.69 11.74 -14.17
CA SER A 12 20.02 13.11 -13.76
C SER A 12 18.75 13.91 -13.49
N CYS A 13 17.78 13.88 -14.41
CA CYS A 13 16.53 14.60 -14.23
C CYS A 13 15.69 14.07 -13.05
N PHE A 14 15.67 12.75 -12.85
CA PHE A 14 15.06 12.13 -11.68
C PHE A 14 15.73 12.61 -10.39
N SER A 15 17.07 12.56 -10.33
CA SER A 15 17.82 12.95 -9.13
C SER A 15 17.60 14.43 -8.75
N GLU A 16 17.37 15.29 -9.74
CA GLU A 16 17.06 16.71 -9.53
C GLU A 16 15.63 16.91 -9.02
N ILE A 17 14.64 16.23 -9.59
CA ILE A 17 13.21 16.49 -9.34
C ILE A 17 12.69 15.68 -8.13
N ALA A 18 13.18 14.47 -7.90
CA ALA A 18 12.67 13.54 -6.91
C ALA A 18 12.62 14.11 -5.47
N PRO A 19 13.63 14.84 -4.96
CA PRO A 19 13.57 15.40 -3.61
C PRO A 19 12.37 16.33 -3.39
N GLY A 20 12.04 17.16 -4.38
CA GLY A 20 10.89 18.06 -4.32
C GLY A 20 9.56 17.33 -4.35
N LEU A 21 9.47 16.24 -5.14
CA LEU A 21 8.28 15.39 -5.19
C LEU A 21 8.10 14.57 -3.90
N LEU A 22 9.18 14.11 -3.29
CA LEU A 22 9.13 13.41 -2.00
C LEU A 22 8.64 14.33 -0.89
N LEU A 23 9.17 15.56 -0.81
CA LEU A 23 8.70 16.56 0.15
C LEU A 23 7.21 16.87 -0.06
N PHE A 24 6.78 16.97 -1.32
CA PHE A 24 5.38 17.17 -1.67
C PHE A 24 4.52 15.98 -1.25
N ALA A 25 4.87 14.75 -1.65
CA ALA A 25 4.10 13.54 -1.34
C ALA A 25 3.89 13.32 0.17
N ARG A 26 4.91 13.64 0.99
CA ARG A 26 4.85 13.58 2.46
C ARG A 26 3.77 14.46 3.10
N GLN A 27 3.20 15.40 2.35
CA GLN A 27 2.06 16.19 2.84
C GLN A 27 0.77 15.38 2.96
N TRP A 28 0.66 14.21 2.30
CA TRP A 28 -0.54 13.36 2.32
C TRP A 28 -0.32 12.01 2.99
N VAL A 29 0.88 11.44 2.89
CA VAL A 29 1.17 10.09 3.40
C VAL A 29 1.92 10.10 4.71
N ARG A 30 1.75 9.02 5.49
CA ARG A 30 2.23 8.93 6.87
C ARG A 30 3.70 8.51 6.98
N SER A 31 4.18 7.67 6.06
CA SER A 31 5.55 7.16 6.09
C SER A 31 6.39 7.70 4.94
N ALA A 32 7.70 7.76 5.15
CA ALA A 32 8.65 8.10 4.10
C ALA A 32 8.66 7.05 2.98
N ALA A 33 8.50 5.77 3.33
CA ALA A 33 8.45 4.67 2.37
C ALA A 33 7.25 4.80 1.43
N ASP A 34 6.05 5.11 1.94
CA ASP A 34 4.87 5.32 1.10
C ASP A 34 5.08 6.49 0.11
N ALA A 35 5.75 7.55 0.56
CA ALA A 35 6.07 8.70 -0.29
C ALA A 35 7.03 8.31 -1.41
N GLU A 36 8.05 7.50 -1.10
CA GLU A 36 8.99 6.97 -2.09
C GLU A 36 8.29 6.09 -3.12
N ASP A 37 7.44 5.17 -2.68
CA ASP A 37 6.66 4.30 -3.55
C ASP A 37 5.75 5.08 -4.49
N ILE A 38 5.04 6.09 -3.97
CA ILE A 38 4.18 6.97 -4.79
C ILE A 38 4.98 7.74 -5.83
N VAL A 39 6.12 8.31 -5.45
CA VAL A 39 6.97 9.06 -6.38
C VAL A 39 7.52 8.13 -7.46
N GLN A 40 8.01 6.95 -7.08
CA GLN A 40 8.47 5.94 -8.04
C GLN A 40 7.36 5.52 -9.02
N GLU A 41 6.17 5.21 -8.52
CA GLU A 41 5.02 4.84 -9.36
C GLU A 41 4.63 5.98 -10.31
N ALA A 42 4.64 7.23 -9.84
CA ALA A 42 4.38 8.41 -10.66
C ALA A 42 5.37 8.52 -11.82
N PHE A 43 6.67 8.38 -11.52
CA PHE A 43 7.73 8.43 -12.54
C PHE A 43 7.61 7.28 -13.55
N VAL A 44 7.36 6.05 -13.10
CA VAL A 44 7.18 4.90 -14.00
C VAL A 44 5.99 5.14 -14.94
N LYS A 45 4.86 5.62 -14.42
CA LYS A 45 3.68 5.95 -15.24
C LYS A 45 3.97 7.09 -16.22
N PHE A 46 4.68 8.11 -15.78
CA PHE A 46 5.05 9.26 -16.59
C PHE A 46 5.95 8.86 -17.76
N TRP A 47 6.97 8.04 -17.46
CA TRP A 47 7.92 7.52 -18.45
C TRP A 47 7.26 6.60 -19.47
N ARG A 48 6.43 5.65 -19.03
CA ARG A 48 5.70 4.72 -19.92
C ARG A 48 4.78 5.44 -20.91
N ARG A 49 4.33 6.65 -20.57
CA ARG A 49 3.50 7.50 -21.44
C ARG A 49 4.32 8.44 -22.33
N ASN A 50 5.65 8.34 -22.28
CA ASN A 50 6.59 9.15 -23.04
C ASN A 50 6.33 10.66 -22.88
N HIS A 51 5.96 11.08 -21.66
CA HIS A 51 5.76 12.49 -21.34
C HIS A 51 7.10 13.23 -21.26
N ASP A 52 7.11 14.49 -21.70
CA ASP A 52 8.28 15.36 -21.58
C ASP A 52 8.56 15.68 -20.11
N ILE A 53 9.75 15.33 -19.63
CA ILE A 53 10.18 15.53 -18.25
C ILE A 53 10.20 17.00 -17.82
N LYS A 54 10.27 17.93 -18.78
CA LYS A 54 10.11 19.37 -18.53
C LYS A 54 8.72 19.72 -17.99
N ASN A 55 7.72 18.87 -18.22
CA ASN A 55 6.38 19.02 -17.68
C ASN A 55 6.29 18.57 -16.20
N ARG A 56 6.99 19.32 -15.34
CA ARG A 56 6.97 19.11 -13.88
C ARG A 56 5.55 19.18 -13.32
N ALA A 57 4.71 20.09 -13.83
CA ALA A 57 3.33 20.25 -13.36
C ALA A 57 2.52 18.94 -13.47
N LEU A 58 2.65 18.24 -14.60
CA LEU A 58 1.99 16.95 -14.81
C LEU A 58 2.52 15.88 -13.84
N LEU A 59 3.81 15.89 -13.52
CA LEU A 59 4.41 14.95 -12.58
C LEU A 59 3.95 15.20 -11.14
N TYR A 60 3.88 16.47 -10.70
CA TYR A 60 3.29 16.85 -9.41
C TYR A 60 1.80 16.47 -9.34
N ALA A 61 1.05 16.67 -10.42
CA ALA A 61 -0.35 16.25 -10.49
C ALA A 61 -0.50 14.73 -10.34
N ALA A 62 0.35 13.95 -11.02
CA ALA A 62 0.37 12.50 -10.91
C ALA A 62 0.68 12.01 -9.49
N VAL A 63 1.70 12.60 -8.84
CA VAL A 63 2.06 12.30 -7.45
C VAL A 63 0.89 12.62 -6.51
N ARG A 64 0.25 13.78 -6.67
CA ARG A 64 -0.92 14.14 -5.85
C ARG A 64 -2.06 13.14 -6.03
N SER A 65 -2.40 12.77 -7.26
CA SER A 65 -3.46 11.82 -7.54
C SER A 65 -3.18 10.47 -6.88
N LEU A 66 -1.96 9.94 -7.06
CA LEU A 66 -1.54 8.69 -6.45
C LEU A 66 -1.57 8.73 -4.91
N ALA A 67 -1.09 9.83 -4.31
CA ALA A 67 -1.10 9.99 -2.86
C ALA A 67 -2.53 10.03 -2.29
N LEU A 68 -3.44 10.77 -2.93
CA LEU A 68 -4.84 10.81 -2.51
C LEU A 68 -5.52 9.44 -2.66
N ASP A 69 -5.22 8.71 -3.74
CA ASP A 69 -5.77 7.38 -3.96
C ASP A 69 -5.21 6.36 -2.96
N PHE A 70 -3.94 6.48 -2.59
CA PHE A 70 -3.32 5.71 -1.50
C PHE A 70 -4.05 5.97 -0.17
N VAL A 71 -4.18 7.23 0.26
CA VAL A 71 -4.84 7.60 1.52
C VAL A 71 -6.29 7.11 1.56
N ARG A 72 -7.02 7.23 0.45
CA ARG A 72 -8.41 6.72 0.35
C ARG A 72 -8.46 5.19 0.47
N ARG A 73 -7.54 4.47 -0.19
CA ARG A 73 -7.46 3.00 -0.11
C ARG A 73 -7.13 2.55 1.31
N ASP A 74 -6.17 3.20 1.94
CA ASP A 74 -5.73 2.93 3.31
C ASP A 74 -6.87 3.16 4.32
N SER A 75 -7.54 4.32 4.24
CA SER A 75 -8.70 4.62 5.08
C SER A 75 -9.84 3.59 4.92
N ARG A 76 -10.14 3.16 3.68
CA ARG A 76 -11.12 2.10 3.44
C ARG A 76 -10.67 0.76 4.02
N ARG A 77 -9.38 0.44 3.96
CA ARG A 77 -8.81 -0.79 4.54
C ARG A 77 -8.94 -0.76 6.06
N ALA A 78 -8.46 0.31 6.70
CA ALA A 78 -8.54 0.49 8.14
C ALA A 78 -9.98 0.38 8.66
N ARG A 79 -10.96 0.93 7.93
CA ARG A 79 -12.38 0.79 8.29
C ARG A 79 -12.88 -0.66 8.24
N ARG A 80 -12.49 -1.42 7.20
CA ARG A 80 -12.86 -2.84 7.10
C ARG A 80 -12.21 -3.67 8.20
N GLU A 81 -10.93 -3.42 8.47
CA GLU A 81 -10.20 -4.13 9.52
C GLU A 81 -10.77 -3.80 10.92
N ALA A 82 -11.17 -2.56 11.17
CA ALA A 82 -11.86 -2.19 12.40
C ALA A 82 -13.22 -2.89 12.55
N GLY A 83 -14.00 -2.99 11.47
CA GLY A 83 -15.27 -3.73 11.47
C GLY A 83 -15.07 -5.22 11.76
N ALA A 84 -14.13 -5.87 11.08
CA ALA A 84 -13.82 -7.27 11.30
C ALA A 84 -13.29 -7.55 12.72
N ARG A 85 -12.53 -6.62 13.32
CA ARG A 85 -12.12 -6.71 14.72
C ARG A 85 -13.30 -6.61 15.69
N ALA A 86 -14.22 -5.67 15.44
CA ALA A 86 -15.43 -5.55 16.27
C ALA A 86 -16.31 -6.80 16.19
N GLU A 87 -16.48 -7.38 15.00
CA GLU A 87 -17.19 -8.65 14.81
C GLU A 87 -16.49 -9.82 15.53
N ALA A 88 -15.15 -9.84 15.54
CA ALA A 88 -14.38 -10.86 16.26
C ALA A 88 -14.48 -10.69 17.79
N ASP A 89 -14.51 -9.46 18.30
CA ASP A 89 -14.71 -9.19 19.74
C ASP A 89 -16.14 -9.52 20.19
N GLU A 90 -17.13 -9.42 19.29
CA GLU A 90 -18.52 -9.85 19.55
C GLU A 90 -18.71 -11.38 19.40
N PHE A 91 -17.70 -12.07 18.86
CA PHE A 91 -17.73 -13.52 18.70
C PHE A 91 -17.66 -14.19 20.08
N VAL A 92 -18.83 -14.58 20.60
CA VAL A 92 -18.93 -15.45 21.77
C VAL A 92 -18.25 -16.77 21.43
N GLU A 93 -17.26 -17.19 22.23
CA GLU A 93 -16.64 -18.51 22.07
C GLU A 93 -17.76 -19.56 21.98
N PRO A 94 -17.80 -20.37 20.91
CA PRO A 94 -18.77 -21.45 20.85
C PRO A 94 -18.48 -22.36 22.02
N HIS A 95 -19.43 -22.41 22.96
CA HIS A 95 -19.36 -23.36 24.07
C HIS A 95 -19.60 -24.74 23.47
N PHE A 96 -18.52 -25.39 23.04
CA PHE A 96 -18.55 -26.82 22.75
C PHE A 96 -18.62 -27.52 24.10
N GLU A 97 -19.82 -27.95 24.48
CA GLU A 97 -19.96 -29.02 25.47
C GLU A 97 -19.26 -30.24 24.86
N PHE A 98 -18.00 -30.45 25.24
CA PHE A 98 -17.41 -31.77 25.11
C PHE A 98 -18.19 -32.61 26.09
N ASP A 99 -19.15 -33.38 25.56
CA ASP A 99 -19.92 -34.32 26.36
C ASP A 99 -18.90 -35.17 27.11
N ASP A 100 -18.92 -35.12 28.44
CA ASP A 100 -17.94 -35.77 29.31
C ASP A 100 -17.84 -37.26 28.98
N GLU A 101 -18.89 -37.87 28.41
CA GLU A 101 -18.91 -39.23 27.87
C GLU A 101 -17.84 -39.50 26.81
N ALA A 102 -17.59 -38.57 25.88
CA ALA A 102 -16.59 -38.77 24.82
C ALA A 102 -15.17 -38.78 25.41
N GLN A 103 -14.90 -37.93 26.41
CA GLN A 103 -13.62 -37.90 27.11
C GLN A 103 -13.47 -39.08 28.08
N LEU A 104 -14.55 -39.50 28.75
CA LEU A 104 -14.57 -40.70 29.59
C LEU A 104 -14.32 -41.97 28.78
N ALA A 105 -14.97 -42.10 27.61
CA ALA A 105 -14.81 -43.25 26.74
C ALA A 105 -13.38 -43.35 26.18
N LEU A 106 -12.75 -42.20 25.88
CA LEU A 106 -11.33 -42.17 25.51
C LEU A 106 -10.42 -42.59 26.67
N ALA A 107 -10.69 -42.09 27.89
CA ALA A 107 -9.92 -42.48 29.07
C ALA A 107 -10.05 -43.98 29.39
N GLN A 108 -11.23 -44.56 29.21
CA GLN A 108 -11.49 -45.98 29.42
C GLN A 108 -10.89 -46.90 28.35
N ALA A 109 -10.58 -46.38 27.16
CA ALA A 109 -9.98 -47.16 26.07
C ALA A 109 -8.44 -47.18 26.08
N VAL A 110 -7.82 -46.38 26.95
CA VAL A 110 -6.35 -46.29 27.10
C VAL A 110 -5.82 -47.17 28.23
N ASP A 111 -6.70 -47.70 29.09
CA ASP A 111 -6.42 -48.78 30.05
C ASP A 111 -6.71 -50.17 29.45
#